data_AF-A0A3B5QHI2-F1
#
_entry.id   AF-A0A3B5QHI2-F1
#
_cell.length_a   1.000
_cell.length_b   1.000
_cell.length_c   1.000
_cell.angle_alpha   90.00
_cell.angle_beta   90.00
_cell.angle_gamma   90.00
#
_symmetry.space_group_name_H-M   'P 1'
#
loop_
_entity.id
_entity.type
_entity.pdbx_description
1 polymer ?
#
loop_
_entity_poly.entity_id
_entity_poly.type
_entity_poly.pdbx_seq_one_letter_code
_entity_poly.pdbx_strand_id
1 'polypeptide(L)'
;MKDKQKRKKERTWAEAARMVLENFSDAPMTPKQILHVIQTKGLKEMSGTAPLACLVTMLHSQVRGDRVKNSIFFKLPGRMSLFTLKVLYSEIVLPA
;
A
#
# COMPACT_ATOMS: atom_id res chain seq x y z
N MET A 1 -2.49 13.90 -24.16
CA MET A 1 -3.39 12.82 -23.68
C MET A 1 -2.48 11.72 -23.13
N LYS A 2 -2.55 11.37 -21.84
CA LYS A 2 -1.67 10.34 -21.25
C LYS A 2 -2.33 8.97 -21.38
N ASP A 3 -1.90 8.19 -22.36
CA ASP A 3 -2.15 6.76 -22.47
C ASP A 3 -1.91 6.06 -21.13
N LYS A 4 -2.97 5.51 -20.54
CA LYS A 4 -2.85 4.42 -19.59
C LYS A 4 -3.88 3.36 -19.96
N GLN A 5 -3.55 2.63 -21.02
CA GLN A 5 -4.06 1.29 -21.31
C GLN A 5 -4.21 0.52 -20.00
N LYS A 6 -5.43 0.47 -19.46
CA LYS A 6 -5.77 -0.30 -18.26
C LYS A 6 -5.88 -1.75 -18.70
N ARG A 7 -4.74 -2.35 -19.07
CA ARG A 7 -4.61 -3.80 -19.25
C ARG A 7 -5.16 -4.44 -17.97
N LYS A 8 -6.07 -5.40 -18.10
CA LYS A 8 -6.49 -6.34 -17.05
C LYS A 8 -5.30 -7.22 -16.64
N LYS A 9 -4.19 -6.61 -16.20
CA LYS A 9 -3.11 -7.32 -15.53
C LYS A 9 -3.65 -7.70 -14.16
N GLU A 10 -3.48 -8.95 -13.78
CA GLU A 10 -3.62 -9.38 -12.39
C GLU A 10 -2.96 -8.32 -11.50
N ARG A 11 -3.78 -7.64 -10.68
CA ARG A 11 -3.27 -6.56 -9.84
C ARG A 11 -2.26 -7.14 -8.87
N THR A 12 -1.12 -6.49 -8.78
CA THR A 12 -0.10 -6.86 -7.80
C THR A 12 -0.53 -6.42 -6.40
N TRP A 13 0.04 -7.03 -5.36
CA TRP A 13 -0.19 -6.60 -3.98
C TRP A 13 0.17 -5.13 -3.76
N ALA A 14 1.24 -4.64 -4.41
CA ALA A 14 1.67 -3.25 -4.33
C ALA A 14 0.63 -2.30 -4.93
N GLU A 15 0.08 -2.59 -6.10
CA GLU A 15 -0.94 -1.73 -6.71
C GLU A 15 -2.24 -1.71 -5.89
N ALA A 16 -2.66 -2.86 -5.36
CA ALA A 16 -3.83 -2.96 -4.51
C ALA A 16 -3.65 -2.14 -3.23
N ALA A 17 -2.52 -2.33 -2.53
CA ALA A 17 -2.19 -1.59 -1.32
C ALA A 17 -2.07 -0.08 -1.57
N ARG A 18 -1.47 0.31 -2.70
CA ARG A 18 -1.37 1.71 -3.14
C ARG A 18 -2.76 2.33 -3.26
N MET A 19 -3.67 1.70 -3.99
CA MET A 19 -5.03 2.22 -4.16
C MET A 19 -5.75 2.36 -2.81
N VAL A 20 -5.57 1.41 -1.89
CA VAL A 20 -6.13 1.55 -0.54
C VAL A 20 -5.58 2.80 0.14
N LEU A 21 -4.26 2.94 0.23
CA LEU A 21 -3.68 4.10 0.92
C LEU A 21 -3.94 5.44 0.20
N GLU A 22 -4.12 5.44 -1.13
CA GLU A 22 -4.54 6.64 -1.89
C GLU A 22 -6.01 6.99 -1.61
N ASN A 23 -6.89 6.00 -1.37
CA ASN A 23 -8.29 6.24 -1.01
C ASN A 23 -8.49 6.54 0.49
N PHE A 24 -7.54 6.14 1.32
CA PHE A 24 -7.55 6.33 2.77
C PHE A 24 -6.33 7.18 3.14
N SER A 25 -6.22 8.36 2.51
CA SER A 25 -5.11 9.28 2.68
C SER A 25 -5.02 9.91 4.07
N ASP A 26 -6.13 9.91 4.77
CA ASP A 26 -6.40 10.71 5.95
C ASP A 26 -5.72 10.13 7.19
N ALA A 27 -5.35 8.85 7.15
CA ALA A 27 -4.68 8.18 8.25
C ALA A 27 -3.78 7.01 7.79
N PRO A 28 -2.67 6.77 8.48
CA PRO A 28 -1.86 5.57 8.26
C PRO A 28 -2.65 4.30 8.64
N MET A 29 -2.46 3.23 7.87
CA MET A 29 -3.19 1.97 8.04
C MET A 29 -2.26 0.81 8.39
N THR A 30 -2.77 -0.16 9.16
CA THR A 30 -2.08 -1.44 9.39
C THR A 30 -2.21 -2.36 8.17
N PRO A 31 -1.30 -3.33 7.98
CA PRO A 31 -1.42 -4.34 6.92
C PRO A 31 -2.75 -5.11 6.97
N LYS A 32 -3.29 -5.34 8.18
CA LYS A 32 -4.60 -5.98 8.37
C LYS A 32 -5.73 -5.13 7.77
N GLN A 33 -5.73 -3.82 8.04
CA GLN A 33 -6.73 -2.91 7.48
C GLN A 33 -6.58 -2.80 5.96
N ILE A 34 -5.34 -2.69 5.44
CA ILE A 34 -5.09 -2.66 4.00
C ILE A 34 -5.63 -3.93 3.34
N LEU A 35 -5.32 -5.10 3.91
CA LEU A 35 -5.83 -6.38 3.40
C LEU A 35 -7.36 -6.42 3.41
N HIS A 36 -7.98 -6.00 4.51
CA HIS A 36 -9.43 -5.98 4.63
C HIS A 36 -10.07 -5.12 3.53
N VAL A 37 -9.53 -3.93 3.24
CA VAL A 37 -10.05 -3.11 2.14
C VAL A 37 -9.82 -3.77 0.78
N ILE A 38 -8.66 -4.40 0.54
CA ILE A 38 -8.40 -5.13 -0.71
C ILE A 38 -9.42 -6.26 -0.90
N GLN A 39 -9.75 -6.98 0.16
CA GLN A 39 -10.78 -8.03 0.20
C GLN A 39 -12.16 -7.44 -0.11
N THR A 40 -12.60 -6.46 0.68
CA THR A 40 -13.93 -5.86 0.61
C THR A 40 -14.17 -5.16 -0.73
N LYS A 41 -13.16 -4.48 -1.29
CA LYS A 41 -13.24 -3.82 -2.60
C LYS A 41 -12.94 -4.75 -3.78
N GLY A 42 -12.64 -6.03 -3.54
CA GLY A 42 -12.29 -6.99 -4.59
C GLY A 42 -11.10 -6.55 -5.45
N LEU A 43 -10.11 -5.89 -4.85
CA LEU A 43 -8.97 -5.32 -5.60
C LEU A 43 -7.98 -6.40 -6.06
N LYS A 44 -7.92 -7.53 -5.35
CA LYS A 44 -7.06 -8.67 -5.67
C LYS A 44 -7.69 -9.97 -5.18
N GLU A 45 -7.56 -11.02 -6.00
CA GLU A 45 -7.94 -12.39 -5.64
C GLU A 45 -7.16 -12.88 -4.41
N MET A 46 -7.89 -13.53 -3.49
CA MET A 46 -7.36 -14.02 -2.22
C MET A 46 -6.99 -15.50 -2.29
N SER A 47 -6.46 -15.96 -3.43
CA SER A 47 -6.08 -17.35 -3.64
C SER A 47 -4.78 -17.68 -2.89
N GLY A 48 -4.86 -18.52 -1.84
CA GLY A 48 -3.69 -19.03 -1.10
C GLY A 48 -3.91 -19.14 0.41
N THR A 49 -2.93 -19.72 1.11
CA THR A 49 -3.02 -20.05 2.55
C THR A 49 -2.72 -18.88 3.51
N ALA A 50 -2.24 -17.72 3.04
CA ALA A 50 -2.00 -16.56 3.92
C ALA A 50 -1.83 -15.22 3.15
N PRO A 51 -2.90 -14.62 2.59
CA PRO A 51 -2.80 -13.35 1.85
C PRO A 51 -2.24 -12.18 2.68
N LEU A 52 -2.49 -12.18 4.00
CA LEU A 52 -1.92 -11.19 4.92
C LEU A 52 -0.39 -11.26 4.97
N ALA A 53 0.18 -12.46 5.05
CA ALA A 53 1.63 -12.64 5.10
C ALA A 53 2.28 -12.16 3.80
N CYS A 54 1.69 -12.48 2.64
CA CYS A 54 2.14 -11.97 1.34
C CYS A 54 2.13 -10.45 1.28
N LEU A 55 1.04 -9.81 1.73
CA LEU A 55 0.93 -8.36 1.77
C LEU A 55 1.98 -7.73 2.70
N VAL A 56 2.14 -8.26 3.91
CA VAL A 56 3.13 -7.79 4.89
C VAL A 56 4.53 -7.88 4.32
N THR A 57 4.94 -9.04 3.80
CA THR A 57 6.26 -9.24 3.20
C THR A 57 6.51 -8.29 2.04
N MET A 58 5.51 -8.05 1.18
CA MET A 58 5.58 -7.09 0.09
C MET A 58 5.77 -5.65 0.62
N LEU A 59 4.95 -5.22 1.59
CA LEU A 59 5.06 -3.88 2.17
C LEU A 59 6.46 -3.65 2.79
N HIS A 60 6.97 -4.63 3.53
CA HIS A 60 8.31 -4.56 4.12
C HIS A 60 9.43 -4.55 3.07
N SER A 61 9.27 -5.28 1.96
CA SER A 61 10.21 -5.27 0.84
C SER A 61 10.26 -3.91 0.15
N GLN A 62 9.10 -3.29 -0.08
CA GLN A 62 9.00 -1.96 -0.70
C GLN A 62 9.58 -0.87 0.21
N VAL A 63 9.31 -0.91 1.52
CA VAL A 63 9.82 0.09 2.49
C VAL A 63 11.35 0.09 2.60
N ARG A 64 12.02 -1.06 2.40
CA ARG A 64 13.50 -1.17 2.46
C ARG A 64 14.21 -0.78 1.16
N GLY A 65 13.48 -0.55 0.08
CA GLY A 65 14.04 -0.42 -1.26
C GLY A 65 14.22 1.03 -1.71
N ASP A 66 15.32 1.67 -1.29
CA ASP A 66 15.83 2.92 -1.91
C ASP A 66 16.13 2.74 -3.42
N ARG A 67 16.21 1.47 -3.88
CA ARG A 67 16.43 1.07 -5.27
C ARG A 67 15.16 0.98 -6.13
N VAL A 68 13.97 1.01 -5.54
CA VAL A 68 12.73 1.10 -6.32
C VAL A 68 12.41 2.58 -6.47
N LYS A 69 12.72 3.17 -7.63
CA LYS A 69 12.45 4.59 -7.97
C LYS A 69 11.01 5.06 -7.73
N ASN A 70 10.09 4.12 -7.47
CA ASN A 70 8.68 4.35 -7.19
C ASN A 70 8.24 3.77 -5.82
N SER A 71 9.14 3.54 -4.87
CA SER A 71 8.74 3.13 -3.52
C SER A 71 8.00 4.27 -2.85
N ILE A 72 6.68 4.15 -2.83
CA ILE A 72 5.76 5.14 -2.24
C ILE A 72 5.32 4.72 -0.84
N PHE A 73 5.59 3.49 -0.41
CA PHE A 73 5.19 3.00 0.91
C PHE A 73 6.17 3.45 1.98
N PHE A 74 5.64 3.99 3.06
CA PHE A 74 6.41 4.44 4.21
C PHE A 74 5.89 3.75 5.47
N LYS A 75 6.80 3.20 6.27
CA LYS A 75 6.47 2.64 7.58
C LYS A 75 6.68 3.72 8.64
N LEU A 76 5.66 4.00 9.44
CA LEU A 76 5.78 4.99 10.50
C LEU A 76 6.71 4.49 11.62
N PRO A 77 7.77 5.26 11.96
CA PRO A 77 8.57 4.99 13.15
C PRO A 77 7.75 5.26 14.42
N GLY A 78 7.98 4.48 15.49
CA GLY A 78 7.34 4.69 16.79
C GLY A 78 5.91 4.15 16.94
N ARG A 79 5.29 3.58 15.90
CA ARG A 79 3.98 2.89 16.01
C ARG A 79 4.02 1.48 15.40
N MET A 80 3.31 0.55 16.02
CA MET A 80 3.16 -0.86 15.61
C MET A 80 2.73 -0.96 14.14
N SER A 81 3.69 -1.27 13.26
CA SER A 81 3.49 -1.67 11.85
C SER A 81 2.43 -0.87 11.08
N LEU A 82 2.45 0.46 11.20
CA LEU A 82 1.61 1.33 10.39
C LEU A 82 2.30 1.70 9.08
N PHE A 83 1.56 1.63 7.98
CA PHE A 83 2.02 1.98 6.64
C PHE A 83 1.18 3.13 6.09
N THR A 84 1.85 4.04 5.40
CA THR A 84 1.24 5.16 4.69
C THR A 84 1.97 5.40 3.37
N LEU A 85 1.52 6.36 2.58
CA LEU A 85 2.25 6.82 1.40
C LEU A 85 3.22 7.94 1.78
N LYS A 86 4.38 7.99 1.12
CA LYS A 86 5.40 9.02 1.34
C LYS A 86 4.86 10.44 1.12
N VAL A 87 3.95 10.61 0.16
CA VAL A 87 3.27 11.89 -0.11
C VAL A 87 2.47 12.35 1.11
N LEU A 88 1.74 11.42 1.73
CA LEU A 88 0.90 11.69 2.90
C LEU A 88 1.73 11.87 4.18
N TYR A 89 2.86 11.18 4.30
CA TYR A 89 3.76 11.36 5.43
C TYR A 89 4.21 12.82 5.56
N SER A 90 4.52 13.49 4.45
CA SER A 90 4.87 14.91 4.44
C SER A 90 3.71 15.79 4.90
N GLU A 91 2.47 15.50 4.51
CA GLU A 91 1.28 16.26 4.93
C GLU A 91 0.91 16.02 6.41
N ILE A 92 1.08 14.79 6.91
CA ILE A 92 0.71 14.44 8.30
C ILE A 92 1.76 14.92 9.31
N VAL A 93 3.06 14.94 8.95
CA VAL A 93 4.16 15.29 9.87
C VAL A 93 4.47 16.79 9.87
N LEU A 94 4.15 17.52 8.80
CA LEU A 94 4.28 18.97 8.74
C LEU A 94 2.92 19.58 8.39
N PRO A 95 2.01 19.75 9.37
CA PRO A 95 0.92 20.71 9.18
C PRO A 95 1.57 22.09 9.09
N ALA A 96 1.47 22.72 7.92
CA ALA A 96 1.85 24.11 7.71
C ALA A 96 1.04 25.05 8.60
#